data_AF-C6KVA8-F1
#
_entry.id   AF-C6KVA8-F1
#
_cell.length_a   1.000
_cell.length_b   1.000
_cell.length_c   1.000
_cell.angle_alpha   90.00
_cell.angle_beta   90.00
_cell.angle_gamma   90.00
#
_symmetry.space_group_name_H-M   'P 1'
#
loop_
_entity.id
_entity.type
_entity.pdbx_description
1 polymer ?
#
loop_
_entity_poly.entity_id
_entity_poly.type
_entity_poly.pdbx_seq_one_letter_code
_entity_poly.pdbx_strand_id
1 'polypeptide(L)'
;MADGISEGQKLDLDKLLDPREGTSVTILAWARTPALSPAAVNLDRIAERIRFLRSLNLPTTLMDRIPVKVFDEFAAEGTRMSAQHLRDLNTERRHAVLAATVLHLSRHLTDCAIDMFKKLMGILTRRA
;
A
#
# COMPACT_ATOMS: atom_id res chain seq x y z
N MET A 1 6.91 17.40 -3.82
CA MET A 1 6.15 16.60 -2.81
C MET A 1 7.01 16.20 -1.60
N ALA A 2 8.34 16.36 -1.66
CA ALA A 2 9.23 15.98 -0.57
C ALA A 2 9.12 16.83 0.72
N ASP A 3 8.54 18.04 0.65
CA ASP A 3 8.40 18.99 1.78
C ASP A 3 7.37 18.60 2.87
N GLY A 4 7.10 17.32 3.02
CA GLY A 4 6.21 16.79 4.07
C GLY A 4 6.56 15.39 4.54
N ILE A 5 7.67 14.82 4.03
CA ILE A 5 8.13 13.48 4.36
C ILE A 5 9.48 13.63 5.07
N SER A 6 9.58 13.12 6.29
CA SER A 6 10.83 13.14 7.05
C SER A 6 11.89 12.25 6.40
N GLU A 7 13.17 12.48 6.68
CA GLU A 7 14.24 11.61 6.18
C GLU A 7 14.07 10.15 6.61
N GLY A 8 13.55 9.90 7.82
CA GLY A 8 13.23 8.55 8.28
C GLY A 8 12.15 7.89 7.43
N GLN A 9 11.09 8.63 7.09
CA GLN A 9 10.04 8.12 6.21
C GLN A 9 10.54 7.90 4.78
N LYS A 10 11.43 8.75 4.26
CA LYS A 10 12.07 8.55 2.95
C LYS A 10 12.88 7.25 2.92
N LEU A 11 13.65 6.99 3.97
CA LEU A 11 14.40 5.74 4.11
C LEU A 11 13.45 4.53 4.18
N ASP A 12 12.37 4.62 4.95
CA ASP A 12 11.39 3.53 5.04
C ASP A 12 10.63 3.29 3.73
N LEU A 13 10.37 4.35 2.94
CA LEU A 13 9.86 4.23 1.57
C LEU A 13 10.85 3.50 0.67
N ASP A 14 12.13 3.85 0.70
CA ASP A 14 13.15 3.19 -0.12
C ASP A 14 13.26 1.68 0.23
N LYS A 15 13.16 1.31 1.51
CA LYS A 15 13.14 -0.10 1.95
C LYS A 15 11.99 -0.92 1.34
N LEU A 16 10.91 -0.29 0.88
CA LEU A 16 9.82 -1.01 0.22
C LEU A 16 10.27 -1.74 -1.05
N LEU A 17 11.37 -1.28 -1.65
CA LEU A 17 11.95 -1.87 -2.84
C LEU A 17 12.85 -3.06 -2.54
N ASP A 18 13.21 -3.29 -1.28
CA ASP A 18 14.09 -4.38 -0.86
C ASP A 18 13.33 -5.69 -0.68
N PRO A 19 14.03 -6.85 -0.78
CA PRO A 19 13.44 -8.14 -0.50
C PRO A 19 12.86 -8.19 0.91
N ARG A 20 11.65 -8.73 1.05
CA ARG A 20 11.10 -9.03 2.37
C ARG A 20 11.85 -10.23 2.95
N GLU A 21 12.18 -10.15 4.23
CA GLU A 21 12.95 -11.19 4.95
C GLU A 21 12.42 -12.60 4.66
N GLY A 22 13.34 -13.51 4.33
CA GLY A 22 13.04 -14.90 4.00
C GLY A 22 12.36 -15.12 2.64
N THR A 23 12.27 -14.11 1.78
CA THR A 23 11.62 -14.21 0.47
C THR A 23 12.40 -13.52 -0.64
N SER A 24 12.14 -13.87 -1.91
CA SER A 24 12.66 -13.17 -3.08
C SER A 24 11.78 -11.99 -3.55
N VAL A 25 10.63 -11.79 -2.91
CA VAL A 25 9.65 -10.77 -3.27
C VAL A 25 9.92 -9.51 -2.46
N THR A 26 9.82 -8.34 -3.09
CA THR A 26 10.01 -7.08 -2.38
C THR A 26 8.87 -6.80 -1.39
N ILE A 27 9.13 -5.99 -0.39
CA ILE A 27 8.12 -5.59 0.59
C ILE A 27 6.91 -4.94 -0.12
N LEU A 28 7.13 -4.07 -1.10
CA LEU A 28 6.06 -3.46 -1.89
C LEU A 28 5.24 -4.50 -2.66
N ALA A 29 5.91 -5.46 -3.30
CA ALA A 29 5.23 -6.50 -4.09
C ALA A 29 4.37 -7.41 -3.19
N TRP A 30 4.83 -7.73 -1.98
CA TRP A 30 4.04 -8.44 -0.97
C TRP A 30 2.83 -7.62 -0.49
N ALA A 31 3.03 -6.33 -0.23
CA ALA A 31 2.00 -5.45 0.30
C ALA A 31 0.82 -5.29 -0.67
N ARG A 32 1.11 -5.21 -1.99
CA ARG A 32 0.09 -4.99 -3.03
C ARG A 32 -0.64 -6.24 -3.52
N THR A 33 -0.24 -7.44 -3.08
CA THR A 33 -0.79 -8.73 -3.58
C THR A 33 -1.39 -9.67 -2.51
N PRO A 34 -2.27 -9.19 -1.61
CA PRO A 34 -3.05 -10.12 -0.78
C PRO A 34 -4.06 -10.93 -1.62
N ALA A 35 -4.38 -12.13 -1.16
CA ALA A 35 -5.56 -12.85 -1.63
C ALA A 35 -6.83 -12.12 -1.17
N LEU A 36 -7.75 -11.83 -2.09
CA LEU A 36 -9.00 -11.08 -1.83
C LEU A 36 -10.25 -11.96 -1.83
N SER A 37 -10.10 -13.29 -1.92
CA SER A 37 -11.24 -14.21 -1.84
C SER A 37 -11.80 -14.28 -0.41
N PRO A 38 -13.14 -14.40 -0.22
CA PRO A 38 -13.73 -14.38 1.11
C PRO A 38 -13.31 -15.57 1.97
N ALA A 39 -12.43 -15.31 2.95
CA ALA A 39 -12.03 -16.26 3.98
C ALA A 39 -11.48 -15.50 5.18
N ALA A 40 -11.72 -15.95 6.41
CA ALA A 40 -11.22 -15.30 7.62
C ALA A 40 -9.69 -15.14 7.60
N VAL A 41 -8.96 -16.17 7.17
CA VAL A 41 -7.49 -16.12 7.00
C VAL A 41 -7.03 -15.04 6.01
N ASN A 42 -7.81 -14.75 4.97
CA ASN A 42 -7.46 -13.70 4.02
C ASN A 42 -7.73 -12.30 4.60
N LEU A 43 -8.74 -12.16 5.46
CA LEU A 43 -8.98 -10.92 6.20
C LEU A 43 -7.81 -10.60 7.13
N ASP A 44 -7.27 -11.60 7.83
CA ASP A 44 -6.07 -11.45 8.67
C ASP A 44 -4.85 -11.02 7.86
N ARG A 45 -4.65 -11.63 6.69
CA ARG A 45 -3.57 -11.28 5.75
C ARG A 45 -3.71 -9.86 5.20
N ILE A 46 -4.92 -9.39 4.91
CA ILE A 46 -5.16 -8.00 4.51
C ILE A 46 -4.86 -7.07 5.70
N ALA A 47 -5.31 -7.41 6.89
CA ALA A 47 -5.06 -6.63 8.10
C ALA A 47 -3.55 -6.51 8.42
N GLU A 48 -2.77 -7.57 8.23
CA GLU A 48 -1.31 -7.54 8.35
C GLU A 48 -0.68 -6.47 7.44
N ARG A 49 -1.10 -6.40 6.18
CA ARG A 49 -0.60 -5.42 5.20
C ARG A 49 -1.03 -4.00 5.55
N ILE A 50 -2.28 -3.82 5.97
CA ILE A 50 -2.77 -2.50 6.42
C ILE A 50 -1.95 -2.00 7.61
N ARG A 51 -1.68 -2.87 8.61
CA ARG A 51 -0.86 -2.51 9.78
C ARG A 51 0.55 -2.10 9.35
N PHE A 52 1.18 -2.87 8.47
CA PHE A 52 2.49 -2.53 7.92
C PHE A 52 2.50 -1.18 7.17
N LEU A 53 1.54 -0.96 6.25
CA LEU A 53 1.47 0.28 5.49
C LEU A 53 1.27 1.50 6.38
N ARG A 54 0.46 1.36 7.45
CA ARG A 54 0.23 2.43 8.43
C ARG A 54 1.41 2.66 9.35
N SER A 55 2.23 1.64 9.65
CA SER A 55 3.44 1.81 10.49
C SER A 55 4.53 2.66 9.83
N LEU A 56 4.45 2.89 8.51
CA LEU A 56 5.29 3.87 7.81
C LEU A 56 4.96 5.32 8.22
N ASN A 57 3.86 5.54 8.94
CA ASN A 57 3.47 6.81 9.55
C ASN A 57 3.46 8.00 8.57
N LEU A 58 3.13 7.76 7.30
CA LEU A 58 3.09 8.82 6.29
C LEU A 58 1.95 9.80 6.60
N PRO A 59 2.18 11.13 6.51
CA PRO A 59 1.13 12.10 6.73
C PRO A 59 0.03 11.95 5.67
N THR A 60 -1.22 11.74 6.10
CA THR A 60 -2.35 11.64 5.18
C THR A 60 -2.60 12.95 4.44
N THR A 61 -2.18 14.08 5.02
CA THR A 61 -2.26 15.42 4.41
C THR A 61 -1.38 15.57 3.16
N LEU A 62 -0.48 14.61 2.86
CA LEU A 62 0.24 14.59 1.59
C LEU A 62 -0.70 14.49 0.40
N MET A 63 -1.86 13.84 0.55
CA MET A 63 -2.89 13.74 -0.49
C MET A 63 -3.49 15.11 -0.81
N ASP A 64 -3.62 15.98 0.18
CA ASP A 64 -4.30 17.27 0.05
C ASP A 64 -3.41 18.35 -0.58
N ARG A 65 -2.10 18.09 -0.65
CA ARG A 65 -1.09 19.03 -1.18
C ARG A 65 -0.98 19.02 -2.70
N ILE A 66 -1.58 18.03 -3.36
CA ILE A 66 -1.56 17.92 -4.83
C ILE A 66 -2.96 17.64 -5.36
N PRO A 67 -3.24 17.94 -6.65
CA PRO A 67 -4.51 17.56 -7.26
C PRO A 67 -4.73 16.05 -7.18
N VAL A 68 -5.97 15.63 -6.88
CA VAL A 68 -6.36 14.22 -6.76
C VAL A 68 -5.92 13.40 -7.97
N LYS A 69 -6.09 13.94 -9.19
CA LYS A 69 -5.67 13.27 -10.42
C LYS A 69 -4.17 12.94 -10.44
N VAL A 70 -3.32 13.87 -9.98
CA VAL A 70 -1.87 13.67 -9.93
C VAL A 70 -1.52 12.60 -8.88
N PHE A 71 -2.23 12.59 -7.75
CA PHE A 71 -2.05 11.56 -6.74
C PHE A 71 -2.39 10.17 -7.30
N ASP A 72 -3.53 10.06 -7.99
CA ASP A 72 -3.97 8.81 -8.60
C ASP A 72 -3.01 8.33 -9.69
N GLU A 73 -2.46 9.24 -10.49
CA GLU A 73 -1.42 8.93 -11.48
C GLU A 73 -0.17 8.33 -10.82
N PHE A 74 0.34 8.93 -9.74
CA PHE A 74 1.49 8.40 -8.99
C PHE A 74 1.20 7.06 -8.32
N ALA A 75 0.04 6.91 -7.69
CA ALA A 75 -0.36 5.65 -7.05
C ALA A 75 -0.48 4.52 -8.09
N ALA A 76 -1.10 4.82 -9.24
CA ALA A 76 -1.27 3.85 -10.31
C ALA A 76 0.07 3.49 -10.96
N GLU A 77 0.97 4.46 -11.12
CA GLU A 77 2.33 4.24 -11.58
C GLU A 77 3.10 3.29 -10.65
N GLY A 78 3.19 3.59 -9.35
CA GLY A 78 3.94 2.75 -8.41
C GLY A 78 3.33 1.36 -8.20
N THR A 79 2.01 1.22 -8.40
CA THR A 79 1.34 -0.08 -8.40
C THR A 79 1.73 -0.94 -9.60
N ARG A 80 2.01 -0.34 -10.77
CA ARG A 80 2.38 -1.07 -12.00
C ARG A 80 3.89 -1.33 -12.12
N MET A 81 4.72 -0.41 -11.65
CA MET A 81 6.17 -0.51 -11.84
C MET A 81 6.80 -1.69 -11.07
N SER A 82 7.91 -2.19 -11.61
CA SER A 82 8.80 -3.12 -10.90
C SER A 82 9.66 -2.34 -9.91
N ALA A 83 10.25 -3.05 -8.94
CA ALA A 83 11.16 -2.42 -7.99
C ALA A 83 12.39 -1.83 -8.68
N GLN A 84 12.87 -2.43 -9.78
CA GLN A 84 13.97 -1.87 -10.56
C GLN A 84 13.58 -0.55 -11.22
N HIS A 85 12.46 -0.50 -11.94
CA HIS A 85 12.02 0.73 -12.58
C HIS A 85 11.76 1.85 -11.55
N LEU A 86 11.29 1.51 -10.35
CA LEU A 86 11.14 2.49 -9.26
C LEU A 86 12.49 3.01 -8.78
N ARG A 87 13.53 2.17 -8.69
CA ARG A 87 14.90 2.59 -8.35
C ARG A 87 15.50 3.53 -9.39
N ASP A 88 15.18 3.32 -10.66
CA ASP A 88 15.70 4.13 -11.78
C ASP A 88 15.11 5.56 -11.81
N LEU A 89 14.03 5.83 -11.07
CA LEU A 89 13.51 7.18 -10.90
C LEU A 89 14.48 8.03 -10.06
N ASN A 90 14.50 9.34 -10.35
CA ASN A 90 15.16 10.28 -9.45
C ASN A 90 14.54 10.20 -8.04
N THR A 91 15.36 10.49 -7.02
CA THR A 91 15.01 10.27 -5.61
C THR A 91 13.71 10.96 -5.20
N GLU A 92 13.51 12.23 -5.57
CA GLU A 92 12.27 12.94 -5.21
C GLU A 92 11.03 12.27 -5.80
N ARG A 93 11.08 11.94 -7.09
CA ARG A 93 9.95 11.31 -7.79
C ARG A 93 9.69 9.90 -7.27
N ARG A 94 10.74 9.14 -6.96
CA ARG A 94 10.64 7.82 -6.34
C ARG A 94 9.88 7.90 -5.02
N HIS A 95 10.26 8.83 -4.13
CA HIS A 95 9.57 9.02 -2.86
C HIS A 95 8.12 9.46 -3.03
N ALA A 96 7.83 10.36 -3.98
CA ALA A 96 6.46 10.78 -4.29
C ALA A 96 5.59 9.61 -4.76
N VAL A 97 6.08 8.82 -5.71
CA VAL A 97 5.38 7.64 -6.25
C VAL A 97 5.18 6.58 -5.17
N LEU A 98 6.19 6.29 -4.35
CA LEU A 98 6.08 5.31 -3.27
C LEU A 98 5.11 5.77 -2.17
N ALA A 99 5.17 7.05 -1.76
CA ALA A 99 4.26 7.59 -0.76
C ALA A 99 2.80 7.56 -1.25
N ALA A 100 2.55 7.97 -2.50
CA ALA A 100 1.23 7.89 -3.10
C ALA A 100 0.72 6.44 -3.15
N THR A 101 1.59 5.51 -3.55
CA THR A 101 1.28 4.07 -3.61
C THR A 101 0.93 3.50 -2.24
N VAL A 102 1.68 3.83 -1.19
CA VAL A 102 1.42 3.36 0.18
C VAL A 102 0.07 3.87 0.69
N LEU A 103 -0.20 5.16 0.52
CA LEU A 103 -1.46 5.77 0.96
C LEU A 103 -2.66 5.18 0.20
N HIS A 104 -2.51 5.01 -1.12
CA HIS A 104 -3.50 4.35 -1.96
C HIS A 104 -3.77 2.91 -1.50
N LEU A 105 -2.72 2.08 -1.34
CA LEU A 105 -2.86 0.69 -0.91
C LEU A 105 -3.49 0.58 0.48
N SER A 106 -3.13 1.45 1.42
CA SER A 106 -3.71 1.49 2.76
C SER A 106 -5.23 1.70 2.70
N ARG A 107 -5.69 2.64 1.86
CA ARG A 107 -7.13 2.88 1.62
C ARG A 107 -7.79 1.69 0.91
N HIS A 108 -7.26 1.30 -0.24
CA HIS A 108 -7.82 0.23 -1.07
C HIS A 108 -7.96 -1.10 -0.32
N LEU A 109 -6.94 -1.49 0.45
CA LEU A 109 -6.98 -2.71 1.25
C LEU A 109 -7.96 -2.61 2.41
N THR A 110 -8.15 -1.42 2.98
CA THR A 110 -9.19 -1.20 4.02
C THR A 110 -10.58 -1.43 3.43
N ASP A 111 -10.87 -0.89 2.24
CA ASP A 111 -12.14 -1.12 1.56
C ASP A 111 -12.35 -2.61 1.23
N CYS A 112 -11.30 -3.28 0.72
CA CYS A 112 -11.32 -4.71 0.44
C CYS A 112 -11.57 -5.55 1.70
N ALA A 113 -10.99 -5.17 2.84
CA ALA A 113 -11.23 -5.84 4.11
C ALA A 113 -12.70 -5.71 4.56
N ILE A 114 -13.26 -4.49 4.45
CA ILE A 114 -14.67 -4.23 4.78
C ILE A 114 -15.60 -5.05 3.89
N ASP A 115 -15.35 -5.08 2.58
CA ASP A 115 -16.17 -5.84 1.63
C ASP A 115 -16.06 -7.35 1.84
N MET A 116 -14.86 -7.85 2.17
CA MET A 116 -14.67 -9.25 2.55
C MET A 116 -15.44 -9.59 3.83
N PHE A 117 -15.37 -8.73 4.84
CA PHE A 117 -16.10 -8.91 6.09
C PHE A 117 -17.62 -8.95 5.86
N LYS A 118 -18.17 -8.02 5.06
CA LYS A 118 -19.60 -8.03 4.67
C LYS A 118 -20.00 -9.36 4.02
N LYS A 119 -19.18 -9.88 3.09
CA LYS A 119 -19.42 -11.16 2.42
C LYS A 119 -19.42 -12.33 3.41
N LEU A 120 -18.46 -12.37 4.33
CA LEU A 120 -18.39 -13.41 5.37
C LEU A 120 -19.63 -13.38 6.27
N MET A 121 -20.06 -12.20 6.71
CA MET A 121 -21.29 -12.05 7.51
C MET A 121 -22.53 -12.53 6.75
N GLY A 122 -22.66 -12.20 5.46
CA GLY A 122 -23.77 -12.66 4.63
C GLY A 122 -23.80 -14.18 4.40
N ILE A 123 -22.64 -14.86 4.43
CA ILE A 123 -22.57 -16.33 4.37
C ILE A 123 -23.03 -16.94 5.70
N LEU A 124 -22.61 -16.37 6.83
CA LEU A 124 -22.99 -16.84 8.16
C LEU A 124 -24.50 -16.69 8.41
N THR A 125 -25.07 -15.54 8.06
CA THR A 125 -26.50 -15.28 8.30
C THR A 125 -27.44 -16.04 7.37
N ARG A 126 -26.97 -16.47 6.18
CA ARG A 126 -27.76 -17.33 5.27
C ARG A 126 -27.80 -18.80 5.71
N ARG A 127 -26.87 -19.20 6.59
CA ARG A 127 -26.77 -20.57 7.13
C ARG A 127 -27.48 -20.73 8.47
N ALA A 128 -28.00 -19.64 9.04
CA ALA A 128 -28.84 -19.61 10.22
C ALA A 128 -30.32 -19.60 9.81
#